data_AF-A0A0J8QL41-F1
#
_entry.id   AF-A0A0J8QL41-F1
#
_cell.length_a   1.000
_cell.length_b   1.000
_cell.length_c   1.000
_cell.angle_alpha   90.00
_cell.angle_beta   90.00
_cell.angle_gamma   90.00
#
_symmetry.space_group_name_H-M   'P 1'
#
loop_
_entity.id
_entity.type
_entity.pdbx_description
1 polymer ?
#
loop_
_entity_poly.entity_id
_entity_poly.type
_entity_poly.pdbx_seq_one_letter_code
_entity_poly.pdbx_strand_id
1 'polypeptide(L)'
;MERALNNKEVQGKLIFLDRARYDISPTVTVLGCTLFSHITPEQEEDVSFGMNDFYYISGWSVEAHQAAHLEDLAWLNKEVESISRHDPERKVVIFTHYCPTTDEKVIDPTHTNSHISSGFMSDLSKEVCWGDTCVKLWASENGEEGRV
;
A
#
# COMPACT_ATOMS: atom_id res chain seq x y z
N MET A 1 22.05 17.37 39.89
CA MET A 1 22.75 17.53 38.59
C MET A 1 21.80 17.02 37.53
N GLU A 2 20.90 17.88 37.05
CA GLU A 2 20.01 17.58 35.92
C GLU A 2 20.80 17.66 34.63
N ARG A 3 20.72 16.61 33.81
CA ARG A 3 21.15 16.66 32.41
C ARG A 3 19.99 17.23 31.61
N ALA A 4 20.08 18.50 31.25
CA ALA A 4 19.23 19.08 30.23
C ALA A 4 19.49 18.36 28.90
N LEU A 5 18.51 17.59 28.44
CA LEU A 5 18.47 17.12 27.05
C LEU A 5 18.19 18.34 26.18
N ASN A 6 19.17 18.74 25.38
CA ASN A 6 19.00 19.73 24.33
C ASN A 6 17.92 19.24 23.36
N ASN A 7 16.69 19.69 23.56
CA ASN A 7 15.57 19.41 22.68
C ASN A 7 15.73 20.28 21.43
N LYS A 8 16.47 19.79 20.43
CA LYS A 8 16.41 20.37 19.08
C LYS A 8 14.96 20.20 18.61
N GLU A 9 14.27 21.31 18.40
CA GLU A 9 12.95 21.29 17.77
C GLU A 9 13.05 20.52 16.45
N VAL A 10 12.30 19.43 16.33
CA VAL A 10 12.17 18.69 15.08
C VAL A 10 11.37 19.58 14.13
N GLN A 11 12.05 20.25 13.20
CA GLN A 11 11.40 21.00 12.13
C GLN A 11 10.88 20.01 11.08
N GLY A 12 9.63 19.56 11.23
CA GLY A 12 8.97 18.68 10.27
C GLY A 12 7.63 18.18 10.77
N LYS A 13 6.74 17.81 9.85
CA LYS A 13 5.48 17.12 10.15
C LYS A 13 5.59 15.68 9.66
N LEU A 14 5.47 14.73 10.59
CA LEU A 14 5.28 13.33 10.25
C LEU A 14 3.83 13.12 9.83
N ILE A 15 3.62 12.58 8.63
CA ILE A 15 2.31 12.15 8.14
C ILE A 15 2.32 10.64 8.06
N PHE A 16 1.40 9.99 8.78
CA PHE A 16 1.18 8.56 8.69
C PHE A 16 0.16 8.27 7.57
N LEU A 17 0.55 7.45 6.60
CA LEU A 17 -0.25 7.13 5.41
C LEU A 17 -1.00 5.80 5.59
N ASP A 18 -1.98 5.79 6.50
CA ASP A 18 -2.96 4.71 6.64
C ASP A 18 -4.33 5.24 6.24
N ARG A 19 -4.72 4.93 5.00
CA ARG A 19 -5.92 5.47 4.35
C ARG A 19 -6.01 6.98 4.52
N ALA A 20 -4.88 7.65 4.26
CA ALA A 20 -4.71 9.07 4.47
C ALA A 20 -4.42 9.81 3.17
N ARG A 21 -5.00 11.00 3.08
CA ARG A 21 -4.74 11.98 2.02
C ARG A 21 -3.90 13.13 2.56
N TYR A 22 -2.90 13.52 1.79
CA TYR A 22 -2.07 14.68 2.08
C TYR A 22 -1.83 15.53 0.83
N ASP A 23 -2.35 16.74 0.84
CA ASP A 23 -2.15 17.69 -0.26
C ASP A 23 -0.85 18.46 -0.03
N ILE A 24 0.20 18.11 -0.80
CA ILE A 24 1.52 18.74 -0.69
C ILE A 24 1.58 20.12 -1.35
N SER A 25 0.68 20.37 -2.31
CA SER A 25 0.52 21.64 -3.01
C SER A 25 -0.92 21.77 -3.51
N PRO A 26 -1.35 22.94 -4.02
CA PRO A 26 -2.68 23.13 -4.62
C PRO A 26 -3.00 22.22 -5.81
N THR A 27 -2.00 21.55 -6.40
CA THR A 27 -2.17 20.73 -7.62
C THR A 27 -1.66 19.30 -7.47
N VAL A 28 -1.07 18.95 -6.31
CA VAL A 28 -0.53 17.61 -6.07
C VAL A 28 -1.05 17.06 -4.75
N THR A 29 -1.57 15.84 -4.83
CA THR A 29 -2.09 15.08 -3.70
C THR A 29 -1.33 13.77 -3.56
N VAL A 30 -0.97 13.43 -2.33
CA VAL A 30 -0.45 12.13 -1.95
C VAL A 30 -1.59 11.36 -1.29
N LEU A 31 -1.86 10.16 -1.78
CA LEU A 31 -2.68 9.17 -1.10
C LEU A 31 -1.77 8.06 -0.61
N GLY A 32 -2.08 7.47 0.54
CA GLY A 32 -1.45 6.22 0.92
C GLY A 32 -2.23 5.43 1.95
N CYS A 33 -2.04 4.13 1.86
CA CYS A 33 -2.52 3.11 2.77
C CYS A 33 -1.53 1.94 2.75
N THR A 34 -1.70 0.96 3.63
CA THR A 34 -0.93 -0.28 3.54
C THR A 34 -1.21 -0.98 2.20
N LEU A 35 -2.47 -0.96 1.75
CA LEU A 35 -2.98 -1.77 0.65
C LEU A 35 -2.66 -3.24 0.92
N PHE A 36 -3.19 -3.81 1.99
CA PHE A 36 -3.05 -5.25 2.21
C PHE A 36 -3.37 -6.03 0.93
N SER A 37 -2.62 -7.09 0.63
CA SER A 37 -2.80 -7.81 -0.63
C SER A 37 -4.08 -8.68 -0.62
N HIS A 38 -4.67 -8.86 -1.79
CA HIS A 38 -5.69 -9.87 -2.06
C HIS A 38 -5.04 -11.25 -2.19
N ILE A 39 -5.27 -12.11 -1.21
CA ILE A 39 -4.79 -13.49 -1.19
C ILE A 39 -5.70 -14.33 -2.09
N THR A 40 -5.13 -15.03 -3.07
CA THR A 40 -5.94 -15.86 -3.97
C THR A 40 -6.32 -17.18 -3.29
N PRO A 41 -7.49 -17.77 -3.59
CA PRO A 41 -7.89 -19.04 -3.00
C PRO A 41 -6.87 -20.17 -3.23
N GLU A 42 -6.18 -20.14 -4.38
CA GLU A 42 -5.18 -21.16 -4.74
C GLU A 42 -3.91 -21.09 -3.89
N GLN A 43 -3.58 -19.92 -3.34
CA GLN A 43 -2.37 -19.69 -2.57
C GLN A 43 -2.65 -19.47 -1.08
N GLU A 44 -3.92 -19.51 -0.66
CA GLU A 44 -4.34 -19.19 0.71
C GLU A 44 -3.60 -20.00 1.77
N GLU A 45 -3.48 -21.32 1.56
CA GLU A 45 -2.76 -22.21 2.47
C GLU A 45 -1.27 -21.82 2.56
N ASP A 46 -0.57 -21.78 1.42
CA ASP A 46 0.85 -21.44 1.36
C ASP A 46 1.14 -20.06 1.95
N VAL A 47 0.29 -19.07 1.67
CA VAL A 47 0.40 -17.69 2.18
C VAL A 47 0.18 -17.65 3.69
N SER A 48 -0.83 -18.37 4.20
CA SER A 48 -1.13 -18.42 5.63
C SER A 48 0.04 -18.97 6.46
N PHE A 49 0.83 -19.88 5.88
CA PHE A 49 2.02 -20.44 6.50
C PHE A 49 3.31 -19.67 6.17
N GLY A 50 3.33 -18.93 5.07
CA GLY A 50 4.52 -18.27 4.54
C GLY A 50 4.71 -16.83 5.01
N MET A 51 3.64 -16.12 5.39
CA MET A 51 3.73 -14.72 5.80
C MET A 51 3.93 -14.55 7.30
N ASN A 52 4.92 -13.73 7.65
CA ASN A 52 5.24 -13.38 9.04
C ASN A 52 4.08 -12.68 9.78
N ASP A 53 3.25 -11.93 9.06
CA ASP A 53 2.16 -11.15 9.63
C ASP A 53 1.18 -12.01 10.45
N PHE A 54 0.88 -13.22 9.97
CA PHE A 54 -0.03 -14.16 10.64
C PHE A 54 0.55 -14.78 11.92
N TYR A 55 1.85 -14.64 12.15
CA TYR A 55 2.53 -15.15 13.35
C TYR A 55 2.82 -14.04 14.36
N TYR A 56 3.18 -12.85 13.90
CA TYR A 56 3.66 -11.78 14.76
C TYR A 56 2.63 -10.70 15.07
N ILE A 57 1.58 -10.56 14.25
CA ILE A 57 0.51 -9.58 14.51
C ILE A 57 -0.61 -10.30 15.27
N SER A 58 -0.83 -9.87 16.51
CA SER A 58 -1.80 -10.52 17.40
C SER A 58 -3.22 -10.43 16.83
N GLY A 59 -3.84 -11.60 16.60
CA GLY A 59 -5.20 -11.70 16.07
C GLY A 59 -5.31 -11.43 14.57
N TRP A 60 -4.20 -11.35 13.84
CA TRP A 60 -4.21 -11.18 12.39
C TRP A 60 -4.43 -12.52 11.69
N SER A 61 -5.59 -12.67 11.05
CA SER A 61 -5.94 -13.84 10.25
C SER A 61 -5.97 -13.49 8.77
N VAL A 62 -6.00 -14.52 7.92
CA VAL A 62 -6.19 -14.35 6.47
C VAL A 62 -7.47 -13.58 6.17
N GLU A 63 -8.55 -13.85 6.92
CA GLU A 63 -9.82 -13.13 6.76
C GLU A 63 -9.70 -11.65 7.16
N ALA A 64 -8.95 -11.35 8.23
CA ALA A 64 -8.68 -9.97 8.65
C ALA A 64 -7.84 -9.22 7.60
N HIS A 65 -6.84 -9.88 7.01
CA HIS A 65 -6.01 -9.35 5.93
C HIS A 65 -6.83 -9.04 4.68
N GLN A 66 -7.68 -9.97 4.25
CA GLN A 66 -8.60 -9.78 3.12
C GLN A 66 -9.61 -8.66 3.38
N ALA A 67 -10.15 -8.57 4.60
CA ALA A 67 -11.04 -7.47 4.98
C ALA A 67 -10.32 -6.11 4.90
N ALA A 68 -9.08 -6.03 5.39
CA ALA A 68 -8.27 -4.82 5.31
C ALA A 68 -7.93 -4.44 3.87
N HIS A 69 -7.63 -5.40 2.99
CA HIS A 69 -7.46 -5.18 1.56
C HIS A 69 -8.70 -4.49 0.95
N LEU A 70 -9.89 -5.01 1.23
CA LEU A 70 -11.14 -4.46 0.71
C LEU A 70 -11.41 -3.04 1.24
N GLU A 71 -11.10 -2.77 2.51
CA GLU A 71 -11.23 -1.43 3.08
C GLU A 71 -10.25 -0.43 2.44
N ASP A 72 -9.00 -0.84 2.24
CA ASP A 72 -7.96 -0.03 1.59
C ASP A 72 -8.34 0.28 0.14
N LEU A 73 -8.78 -0.72 -0.61
CA LEU A 73 -9.19 -0.58 -2.01
C LEU A 73 -10.42 0.31 -2.15
N ALA A 74 -11.45 0.11 -1.30
CA ALA A 74 -12.65 0.93 -1.31
C ALA A 74 -12.32 2.41 -1.00
N TRP A 75 -11.43 2.65 -0.03
CA TRP A 75 -10.96 3.99 0.29
C TRP A 75 -10.20 4.64 -0.87
N LEU A 76 -9.23 3.94 -1.47
CA LEU A 76 -8.45 4.44 -2.61
C LEU A 76 -9.35 4.80 -3.80
N ASN A 77 -10.23 3.88 -4.20
CA ASN A 77 -11.16 4.10 -5.31
C ASN A 77 -12.04 5.33 -5.05
N LYS A 78 -12.56 5.48 -3.82
CA LYS A 78 -13.39 6.64 -3.43
C LYS A 78 -12.61 7.95 -3.49
N GLU A 79 -11.39 8.00 -2.96
CA GLU A 79 -10.58 9.22 -2.97
C GLU A 79 -10.17 9.63 -4.39
N VAL A 80 -9.74 8.67 -5.22
CA VAL A 80 -9.40 8.93 -6.62
C VAL A 80 -10.61 9.42 -7.40
N GLU A 81 -11.76 8.75 -7.27
CA GLU A 81 -13.01 9.18 -7.93
C GLU A 81 -13.42 10.59 -7.49
N SER A 82 -13.30 10.89 -6.19
CA SER A 82 -13.61 12.20 -5.64
C SER A 82 -12.71 13.30 -6.21
N ILE A 83 -11.39 13.05 -6.29
CA ILE A 83 -10.43 14.00 -6.85
C ILE A 83 -10.69 14.20 -8.34
N SER A 84 -10.83 13.12 -9.10
CA SER A 84 -11.09 13.17 -10.55
C SER A 84 -12.35 13.98 -10.88
N ARG A 85 -13.42 13.84 -10.07
CA ARG A 85 -14.68 14.57 -10.27
C ARG A 85 -14.61 16.06 -9.89
N HIS A 86 -13.98 16.39 -8.78
CA HIS A 86 -14.07 17.74 -8.20
C HIS A 86 -12.83 18.61 -8.48
N ASP A 87 -11.70 17.99 -8.80
CA ASP A 87 -10.41 18.66 -9.02
C ASP A 87 -9.64 17.96 -10.14
N PRO A 88 -10.16 17.95 -11.38
CA PRO A 88 -9.63 17.13 -12.49
C PRO A 88 -8.22 17.51 -12.94
N GLU A 89 -7.74 18.71 -12.59
CA GLU A 89 -6.38 19.15 -12.89
C GLU A 89 -5.35 18.63 -11.87
N ARG A 90 -5.83 18.06 -10.76
CA ARG A 90 -4.97 17.57 -9.67
C ARG A 90 -4.24 16.29 -10.06
N LYS A 91 -2.97 16.23 -9.65
CA LYS A 91 -2.09 15.08 -9.87
C LYS A 91 -2.03 14.28 -8.58
N VAL A 92 -2.35 12.99 -8.68
CA VAL A 92 -2.33 12.07 -7.55
C VAL A 92 -1.09 11.19 -7.63
N VAL A 93 -0.39 11.07 -6.50
CA VAL A 93 0.68 10.10 -6.26
C VAL A 93 0.21 9.15 -5.17
N ILE A 94 0.32 7.85 -5.40
CA ILE A 94 -0.14 6.82 -4.47
C ILE A 94 1.07 6.07 -3.91
N PHE A 95 1.15 5.97 -2.59
CA PHE A 95 2.13 5.15 -1.88
C PHE A 95 1.44 3.99 -1.18
N THR A 96 1.97 2.78 -1.35
CA THR A 96 1.47 1.57 -0.71
C THR A 96 2.60 0.72 -0.14
N HIS A 97 2.28 -0.15 0.81
CA HIS A 97 3.23 -1.16 1.25
C HIS A 97 3.27 -2.29 0.22
N TYR A 98 2.16 -2.99 -0.01
CA TYR A 98 2.11 -4.07 -0.99
C TYR A 98 2.01 -3.58 -2.44
N CYS A 99 2.40 -4.45 -3.38
CA CYS A 99 2.47 -4.11 -4.79
C CYS A 99 1.07 -4.13 -5.46
N PRO A 100 0.65 -3.05 -6.14
CA PRO A 100 -0.66 -2.92 -6.77
C PRO A 100 -0.77 -3.56 -8.17
N THR A 101 0.23 -4.36 -8.58
CA THR A 101 0.23 -5.03 -9.89
C THR A 101 0.98 -6.36 -9.85
N THR A 102 0.62 -7.26 -10.75
CA THR A 102 1.28 -8.55 -10.97
C THR A 102 2.10 -8.56 -12.27
N ASP A 103 2.44 -7.39 -12.85
CA ASP A 103 3.29 -7.32 -14.05
C ASP A 103 4.67 -7.91 -13.76
N GLU A 104 5.13 -8.83 -14.61
CA GLU A 104 6.41 -9.53 -14.44
C GLU A 104 7.61 -8.58 -14.31
N LYS A 105 7.53 -7.35 -14.84
CA LYS A 105 8.59 -6.34 -14.77
C LYS A 105 8.84 -5.80 -13.37
N VAL A 106 7.88 -5.94 -12.45
CA VAL A 106 8.00 -5.48 -11.06
C VAL A 106 8.29 -6.62 -10.08
N ILE A 107 8.42 -7.84 -10.59
CA ILE A 107 8.70 -9.04 -9.79
C ILE A 107 10.20 -9.33 -9.86
N ASP A 108 10.84 -9.52 -8.70
CA ASP A 108 12.22 -10.01 -8.67
C ASP A 108 12.27 -11.40 -9.36
N PRO A 109 13.19 -11.64 -10.31
CA PRO A 109 13.30 -12.93 -11.00
C PRO A 109 13.41 -14.16 -10.09
N THR A 110 13.87 -14.00 -8.85
CA THR A 110 13.94 -15.06 -7.85
C THR A 110 12.56 -15.48 -7.32
N HIS A 111 11.54 -14.64 -7.49
CA HIS A 111 10.18 -14.83 -6.98
C HIS A 111 9.11 -15.03 -8.07
N THR A 112 9.48 -15.12 -9.36
CA THR A 112 8.55 -15.22 -10.50
C THR A 112 7.52 -16.36 -10.40
N ASN A 113 7.87 -17.48 -9.74
CA ASN A 113 6.98 -18.63 -9.54
C ASN A 113 6.70 -18.90 -8.05
N SER A 114 6.74 -17.87 -7.21
CA SER A 114 6.49 -18.03 -5.78
C SER A 114 5.06 -18.52 -5.53
N HIS A 115 4.93 -19.52 -4.66
CA HIS A 115 3.64 -20.04 -4.19
C HIS A 115 2.92 -19.08 -3.25
N ILE A 116 3.60 -18.03 -2.78
CA ILE A 116 3.07 -17.04 -1.84
C ILE A 116 2.95 -15.63 -2.45
N SER A 117 3.02 -15.51 -3.77
CA SER A 117 3.04 -14.19 -4.45
C SER A 117 1.83 -13.31 -4.14
N SER A 118 0.62 -13.87 -4.01
CA SER A 118 -0.58 -13.12 -3.61
C SER A 118 -0.54 -12.56 -2.18
N GLY A 119 0.41 -13.01 -1.35
CA GLY A 119 0.73 -12.40 -0.07
C GLY A 119 1.44 -11.05 -0.18
N PHE A 120 1.95 -10.69 -1.36
CA PHE A 120 2.78 -9.50 -1.56
C PHE A 120 2.24 -8.52 -2.61
N MET A 121 1.34 -8.97 -3.48
CA MET A 121 0.87 -8.18 -4.61
C MET A 121 -0.57 -8.49 -4.99
N SER A 122 -1.21 -7.56 -5.70
CA SER A 122 -2.59 -7.70 -6.19
C SER A 122 -2.75 -6.96 -7.50
N ASP A 123 -3.42 -7.57 -8.48
CA ASP A 123 -3.69 -6.90 -9.75
C ASP A 123 -4.84 -5.90 -9.61
N LEU A 124 -4.53 -4.61 -9.46
CA LEU A 124 -5.53 -3.54 -9.42
C LEU A 124 -5.85 -2.97 -10.81
N SER A 125 -5.42 -3.60 -11.92
CA SER A 125 -5.52 -3.01 -13.26
C SER A 125 -6.93 -2.64 -13.72
N LYS A 126 -7.95 -3.22 -13.08
CA LYS A 126 -9.38 -3.00 -13.36
C LYS A 126 -10.04 -1.98 -12.41
N GLU A 127 -9.31 -1.49 -11.42
CA GLU A 127 -9.82 -0.62 -10.38
C GLU A 127 -9.75 0.87 -10.79
N VAL A 128 -10.65 1.69 -10.24
CA VAL A 128 -10.72 3.12 -10.55
C VAL A 128 -9.42 3.83 -10.17
N CYS A 129 -8.85 3.49 -9.02
CA CYS A 129 -7.58 4.06 -8.55
C CYS A 129 -6.40 3.75 -9.47
N TRP A 130 -6.49 2.70 -10.30
CA TRP A 130 -5.46 2.36 -11.29
C TRP A 130 -5.70 3.06 -12.63
N GLY A 131 -6.94 3.01 -13.11
CA GLY A 131 -7.29 3.46 -14.47
C GLY A 131 -7.51 4.97 -14.61
N ASP A 132 -7.74 5.71 -13.52
CA ASP A 132 -8.04 7.14 -13.61
C ASP A 132 -6.80 7.95 -14.00
N THR A 133 -6.98 8.83 -14.99
CA THR A 133 -5.90 9.68 -15.50
C THR A 133 -5.36 10.68 -14.49
N CYS A 134 -6.05 11.02 -13.40
CA CYS A 134 -5.53 11.93 -12.38
C CYS A 134 -4.36 11.29 -11.61
N VAL A 135 -4.28 9.97 -11.55
CA VAL A 135 -3.18 9.22 -10.93
C VAL A 135 -1.98 9.22 -11.87
N LYS A 136 -0.87 9.79 -11.39
CA LYS A 136 0.35 10.00 -12.19
C LYS A 136 1.47 9.06 -11.82
N LEU A 137 1.46 8.53 -10.59
CA LEU A 137 2.52 7.67 -10.09
C LEU A 137 2.00 6.78 -8.97
N TRP A 138 2.46 5.53 -9.00
CA TRP A 138 2.38 4.57 -7.91
C TRP A 138 3.79 4.27 -7.43
N ALA A 139 3.94 4.16 -6.11
CA ALA A 139 5.15 3.70 -5.46
C ALA A 139 4.75 2.68 -4.38
N SER A 140 5.11 1.42 -4.58
CA SER A 140 5.01 0.40 -3.54
C SER A 140 6.38 0.12 -2.95
N GLU A 141 6.41 -0.40 -1.74
CA GLU A 141 7.61 -1.06 -1.22
C GLU A 141 7.81 -2.33 -2.05
N ASN A 142 8.76 -2.31 -2.99
CA ASN A 142 9.10 -3.51 -3.75
C ASN A 142 9.49 -4.60 -2.75
N GLY A 143 9.02 -5.83 -3.01
CA GLY A 143 9.36 -7.05 -2.28
C GLY A 143 10.84 -7.46 -2.43
N GLU A 144 11.78 -6.54 -2.22
CA GLU A 144 13.10 -6.89 -1.70
C GLU A 144 12.90 -7.26 -0.23
N GLU A 145 12.36 -8.45 0.03
CA GLU A 145 12.45 -9.04 1.36
C GLU A 145 13.93 -9.41 1.57
N GLY A 146 14.70 -8.41 1.95
CA GLY A 146 16.04 -8.56 2.46
C GLY A 146 15.97 -9.44 3.70
N ARG A 147 16.61 -10.60 3.60
CA ARG A 147 17.22 -11.37 4.70
C ARG A 147 16.89 -10.85 6.11
N VAL A 148 16.09 -11.63 6.86
CA VAL A 148 16.30 -11.74 8.31
C VAL A 148 17.36 -12.81 8.56
#